data_AF-A0A920QL22-F1
#
_entry.id   AF-A0A920QL22-F1
#
_cell.length_a   1.000
_cell.length_b   1.000
_cell.length_c   1.000
_cell.angle_alpha   90.00
_cell.angle_beta   90.00
_cell.angle_gamma   90.00
#
_symmetry.space_group_name_H-M   'P 1'
#
loop_
_entity.id
_entity.type
_entity.pdbx_description
1 polymer ?
#
loop_
_entity_poly.entity_id
_entity_poly.type
_entity_poly.pdbx_seq_one_letter_code
_entity_poly.pdbx_strand_id
1 'polypeptide(L)' 'MEVGNWEYYSTLAYDPASFIDYEEPALLRLADGRLVCFLRTHINPTQDAKNMAMVISEDDGFFMDSSKIYEHMGLSF' A
#
# COMPACT_ATOMS: atom_id res chain seq x y z
N MET A 1 -25.79 18.67 -8.07
CA MET A 1 -24.48 18.18 -7.63
C MET A 1 -24.60 18.03 -6.13
N GLU A 2 -24.78 16.81 -5.64
CA GLU A 2 -24.74 16.58 -4.19
C GLU A 2 -23.30 16.73 -3.71
N VAL A 3 -23.14 17.43 -2.60
CA VAL A 3 -21.85 17.67 -1.96
C VAL A 3 -21.61 16.52 -0.99
N GLY A 4 -20.62 15.68 -1.29
CA GLY A 4 -19.89 14.87 -0.31
C GLY A 4 -20.53 13.54 0.10
N ASN A 5 -20.40 12.53 -0.75
CA ASN A 5 -20.60 11.14 -0.35
C ASN A 5 -19.23 10.45 -0.28
N TRP A 6 -18.80 10.06 0.92
CA TRP A 6 -17.71 9.11 1.08
C TRP A 6 -18.29 7.73 0.80
N GLU A 7 -17.97 7.15 -0.35
CA GLU A 7 -18.68 5.95 -0.79
C GLU A 7 -17.94 4.63 -0.53
N TYR A 8 -16.60 4.63 -0.47
CA TYR A 8 -15.84 3.38 -0.40
C TYR A 8 -14.53 3.49 0.39
N TYR A 9 -14.28 2.50 1.25
CA TYR A 9 -12.98 2.23 1.87
C TYR A 9 -12.54 0.81 1.47
N SER A 10 -11.34 0.68 0.93
CA SER A 10 -10.76 -0.61 0.55
C SER A 10 -9.54 -0.92 1.41
N THR A 11 -9.33 -2.20 1.70
CA THR A 11 -8.11 -2.67 2.35
C THR A 11 -6.95 -2.63 1.36
N LEU A 12 -5.86 -1.93 1.69
CA LEU A 12 -4.69 -1.81 0.83
C LEU A 12 -3.86 -3.11 0.79
N ALA A 13 -3.60 -3.70 1.94
CA ALA A 13 -2.87 -4.95 2.09
C ALA A 13 -3.32 -5.65 3.37
N TYR A 14 -3.20 -6.98 3.41
CA TYR A 14 -3.55 -7.79 4.56
C TYR A 14 -2.65 -9.03 4.62
N ASP A 15 -2.00 -9.25 5.76
CA ASP A 15 -1.26 -10.47 6.04
C ASP A 15 -1.98 -11.27 7.14
N PRO A 16 -2.67 -12.37 6.81
CA PRO A 16 -3.35 -13.19 7.80
C PRO A 16 -2.41 -13.87 8.80
N ALA A 17 -1.12 -14.01 8.47
CA ALA A 17 -0.13 -14.63 9.35
C ALA A 17 0.44 -13.65 10.38
N SER A 18 0.15 -12.36 10.29
CA SER A 18 0.65 -11.29 11.18
C SER A 18 2.19 -11.21 11.23
N PHE A 19 2.87 -11.60 10.15
CA PHE A 19 4.31 -11.38 9.99
C PHE A 19 4.62 -9.96 9.54
N ILE A 20 3.68 -9.29 8.87
CA ILE A 20 3.87 -7.97 8.30
C ILE A 20 2.83 -7.01 8.86
N ASP A 21 3.31 -5.95 9.49
CA ASP A 21 2.49 -4.78 9.83
C ASP A 21 2.66 -3.74 8.73
N TYR A 22 1.56 -3.40 8.03
CA TYR A 22 1.54 -2.42 6.97
C TYR A 22 1.13 -1.04 7.51
N GLU A 23 1.95 -0.02 7.26
CA GLU A 23 1.77 1.33 7.79
C GLU A 23 2.05 2.40 6.72
N GLU A 24 1.70 3.65 7.05
CA GLU A 24 2.09 4.88 6.33
C GLU A 24 1.93 4.81 4.79
N PRO A 25 0.70 4.79 4.27
CA PRO A 25 0.44 4.73 2.84
C PRO A 25 0.82 6.02 2.10
N ALA A 26 1.52 5.87 0.98
CA ALA A 26 1.75 6.91 -0.02
C ALA A 26 1.07 6.50 -1.35
N LEU A 27 -0.01 7.18 -1.72
CA LEU A 27 -0.86 6.83 -2.87
C LEU A 27 -0.63 7.80 -4.04
N LEU A 28 -0.46 7.26 -5.25
CA LEU A 28 -0.30 8.01 -6.50
C LEU A 28 -1.21 7.43 -7.58
N ARG A 29 -1.79 8.31 -8.42
CA ARG A 29 -2.42 7.91 -9.68
C ARG A 29 -1.45 8.12 -10.85
N LEU A 30 -1.28 7.08 -11.66
CA LEU A 30 -0.48 7.13 -12.88
C LEU A 30 -1.26 7.73 -14.04
N ALA A 31 -0.54 8.13 -15.10
CA ALA A 31 -1.15 8.73 -16.29
C ALA A 31 -2.12 7.79 -17.04
N ASP A 32 -1.98 6.48 -16.85
CA ASP A 32 -2.86 5.46 -17.43
C ASP A 32 -4.11 5.17 -16.55
N GLY A 33 -4.28 5.89 -15.45
CA GLY A 33 -5.44 5.78 -14.56
C GLY A 33 -5.27 4.83 -13.38
N ARG A 34 -4.25 3.94 -13.41
CA ARG A 34 -3.97 3.02 -12.29
C ARG A 34 -3.56 3.77 -11.03
N LEU A 35 -3.93 3.21 -9.88
CA LEU A 35 -3.43 3.65 -8.59
C LEU A 35 -2.25 2.78 -8.16
N VAL A 36 -1.19 3.40 -7.66
CA VAL A 36 -0.05 2.73 -7.03
C VAL A 36 0.06 3.26 -5.61
N CYS A 37 0.10 2.36 -4.64
CA CYS A 37 0.33 2.71 -3.24
C CYS A 37 1.60 2.04 -2.73
N PHE A 38 2.48 2.81 -2.10
CA PHE A 38 3.57 2.29 -1.29
C PHE A 38 3.19 2.32 0.18
N LEU A 39 3.51 1.24 0.89
CA LEU A 39 3.27 1.07 2.33
C LEU A 39 4.61 0.81 2.99
N ARG A 40 4.89 1.49 4.11
CA ARG A 40 5.98 1.06 4.99
C ARG A 40 5.57 -0.26 5.64
N THR A 41 6.53 -1.15 5.83
CA THR A 41 6.27 -2.42 6.50
C THR A 41 7.21 -2.64 7.66
N HIS A 42 6.66 -3.12 8.78
CA HIS A 42 7.43 -3.71 9.88
C HIS A 42 7.33 -5.23 9.81
N ILE A 43 8.45 -5.92 10.00
CA ILE A 43 8.48 -7.39 10.03
C ILE A 43 8.49 -7.87 11.47
N ASN A 44 7.54 -8.72 11.83
CA ASN A 44 7.47 -9.32 13.15
C ASN A 44 8.48 -10.46 13.32
N PRO A 45 9.08 -10.62 14.51
CA PRO A 45 8.90 -9.80 15.71
C PRO A 45 9.90 -8.62 15.81
N THR A 46 10.80 -8.44 14.83
CA THR A 46 11.89 -7.46 14.93
C THR A 46 11.41 -6.02 14.87
N GLN A 47 10.22 -5.79 14.31
CA GLN A 47 9.61 -4.47 14.10
C GLN A 47 10.49 -3.55 13.25
N ASP A 48 11.35 -4.14 12.41
CA ASP A 48 12.26 -3.40 11.55
C ASP A 48 11.50 -2.72 10.40
N ALA A 49 11.58 -1.39 10.33
CA ALA A 49 10.92 -0.56 9.32
C ALA A 49 11.76 -0.32 8.05
N LYS A 50 12.36 -1.38 7.52
CA LYS A 50 13.37 -1.28 6.44
C LYS A 50 12.84 -1.65 5.05
N ASN A 51 11.61 -2.15 4.98
CA ASN A 51 11.00 -2.66 3.77
C ASN A 51 9.81 -1.78 3.37
N MET A 52 9.51 -1.80 2.07
CA MET A 52 8.33 -1.16 1.49
C MET A 52 7.53 -2.21 0.73
N ALA A 53 6.21 -2.16 0.85
CA ALA A 53 5.29 -2.91 0.00
C ALA A 53 4.67 -1.99 -1.05
N MET A 54 4.41 -2.51 -2.25
CA MET A 54 3.67 -1.81 -3.29
C MET A 54 2.42 -2.60 -3.66
N VAL A 55 1.28 -1.92 -3.69
CA VAL A 55 0.00 -2.46 -4.20
C VAL A 55 -0.51 -1.60 -5.35
N ILE A 56 -1.24 -2.20 -6.27
CA ILE A 56 -1.74 -1.54 -7.49
C ILE A 56 -3.24 -1.79 -7.60
N SER A 57 -3.99 -0.78 -8.05
CA SER A 57 -5.39 -0.93 -8.46
C SER A 57 -5.58 -0.49 -9.90
N GLU A 58 -6.38 -1.25 -10.63
CA GLU A 58 -6.82 -0.96 -12.00
C GLU A 58 -8.28 -0.46 -12.06
N ASP A 59 -8.96 -0.39 -10.91
CA ASP A 59 -10.41 -0.15 -10.79
C ASP A 59 -10.75 0.97 -9.79
N ASP A 60 -9.91 2.01 -9.78
CA ASP A 60 -10.11 3.20 -8.98
C ASP A 60 -10.06 2.99 -7.45
N GLY A 61 -9.37 1.93 -7.02
CA GLY A 61 -9.16 1.60 -5.63
C GLY A 61 -10.27 0.75 -5.01
N PHE A 62 -11.17 0.18 -5.83
CA PHE A 62 -12.17 -0.77 -5.34
C PHE A 62 -11.53 -2.12 -4.97
N PHE A 63 -10.58 -2.60 -5.77
CA PHE A 63 -9.71 -3.73 -5.45
C PHE A 63 -8.24 -3.34 -5.54
N MET A 64 -7.43 -3.90 -4.63
CA MET A 64 -5.98 -3.75 -4.61
C MET A 64 -5.34 -5.11 -4.89
N ASP A 65 -4.54 -5.20 -5.94
CA ASP A 65 -3.79 -6.41 -6.28
C ASP A 65 -2.56 -6.56 -5.35
N SER A 66 -2.11 -7.80 -5.25
CA SER A 66 -1.09 -8.33 -4.34
C SER A 66 0.11 -7.43 -4.13
N SER A 67 0.46 -7.29 -2.84
CA SER A 67 1.60 -6.49 -2.42
C SER A 67 2.92 -7.13 -2.86
N LYS A 68 3.74 -6.39 -3.61
CA LYS A 68 5.16 -6.75 -3.80
C LYS A 68 6.00 -6.09 -2.72
N ILE A 69 6.73 -6.89 -1.97
CA ILE A 69 7.68 -6.41 -0.96
C ILE A 69 9.01 -6.15 -1.64
N TYR A 70 9.53 -4.96 -1.45
CA TYR A 70 10.85 -4.54 -1.89
C TYR A 70 11.74 -4.40 -0.65
N GLU A 71 12.75 -5.25 -0.59
CA GLU A 71 13.79 -5.17 0.43
C GLU A 71 14.86 -4.18 -0.01
N HIS A 72 15.25 -3.29 0.89
CA HIS A 72 16.39 -2.38 0.72
C HIS A 72 16.38 -1.57 -0.61
N MET A 73 15.48 -0.60 -0.72
CA MET A 73 15.74 0.55 -1.59
C MET A 73 16.87 1.36 -0.96
N GLY A 74 18.10 1.08 -1.36
CA GLY A 74 19.31 1.80 -0.93
C GLY A 74 19.24 3.27 -1.32
N LEU A 75 18.46 4.07 -0.60
CA LEU A 75 18.49 5.51 -0.63
C LEU A 75 19.47 5.96 0.46
N SER A 76 20.75 5.89 0.12
CA SER A 76 21.76 6.69 0.81
C SER A 76 21.50 8.16 0.50
N PHE A 77 21.11 8.93 1.51
CA PHE A 77 21.09 10.40 1.47
C PHE A 77 22.51 10.97 1.51
#